data_AF-B7ZYS5-F1
#
_entry.id   AF-B7ZYS5-F1
#
_cell.length_a   1.000
_cell.length_b   1.000
_cell.length_c   1.000
_cell.angle_alpha   90.00
_cell.angle_beta   90.00
_cell.angle_gamma   90.00
#
_symmetry.space_group_name_H-M   'P 1'
#
loop_
_entity.id
_entity.type
_entity.pdbx_description
1 polymer ?
#
loop_
_entity_poly.entity_id
_entity_poly.type
_entity_poly.pdbx_seq_one_letter_code
_entity_poly.pdbx_strand_id
1 'polypeptide(L)'
;MDEAVADGVDVISLSVGANGYAPSFFTDSIAIGAFHAVSKGIVVSCSAGNSGPGEYTAVNIAPWILTVGASTIDREFPADVVLGDGRVFGGVSLYAGDPLDSTQLPLVFAGDCGSPLCLMGELDSKKVAGKMVLCLRGNNARVEKGAAVKLAGGVGMILANTEESGEELIADSHLVPATMVGQKFGDKIRYYVQTDPSPTATIVFRGTVIGKSRSAPRVAAFSSRGPNYRAPEILKPDVIAPGVNILAAWTGAASPTDLDIDSRRVEFNIISGTSMSCPHVSGLAALLRQAHPEWSPAAIKSALMTTAYNLDNSGETIKDLATGVESTPFVRGAGHVDPNAALDPGLVYDAGSDDYVAFLCTLGYSPSLISIFTQDASVADCSTKFARPGDLNYPAFAAVFSSYQDSVTYRRVVRNVGSNSSAVYQPTIASPYGVDVTVTPSKLAFDGKQQSLGYEITIAVSGNPVIVDSSYSFGSITWSDGAHDVTSPIAVTWPSNGGAAAM
;
A
#
# COMPACT_ATOMS: atom_id res chain seq x y z
N MET A 1 4.63 -14.60 17.75
CA MET A 1 5.65 -13.52 17.78
C MET A 1 6.56 -13.72 18.97
N ASP A 2 6.02 -13.84 20.18
CA ASP A 2 6.81 -14.09 21.40
C ASP A 2 7.85 -15.23 21.27
N GLU A 3 7.50 -16.36 20.64
CA GLU A 3 8.48 -17.42 20.39
C GLU A 3 9.61 -16.99 19.44
N ALA A 4 9.29 -16.28 18.35
CA ALA A 4 10.31 -15.75 17.45
C ALA A 4 11.23 -14.72 18.15
N VAL A 5 10.66 -13.94 19.08
CA VAL A 5 11.44 -13.04 19.94
C VAL A 5 12.38 -13.85 20.85
N ALA A 6 11.90 -14.93 21.45
CA ALA A 6 12.70 -15.82 22.29
C ALA A 6 13.82 -16.53 21.50
N ASP A 7 13.55 -16.89 20.25
CA ASP A 7 14.53 -17.46 19.31
C ASP A 7 15.60 -16.44 18.85
N GLY A 8 15.41 -15.15 19.14
CA GLY A 8 16.36 -14.10 18.83
C GLY A 8 16.37 -13.66 17.36
N VAL A 9 15.20 -13.65 16.69
CA VAL A 9 15.11 -13.14 15.31
C VAL A 9 15.38 -11.63 15.25
N ASP A 10 15.94 -11.15 14.14
CA ASP A 10 16.20 -9.72 13.92
C ASP A 10 14.98 -8.96 13.34
N VAL A 11 14.18 -9.66 12.54
CA VAL A 11 13.03 -9.10 11.81
C VAL A 11 11.89 -10.11 11.79
N ILE A 12 10.67 -9.64 12.02
CA ILE A 12 9.44 -10.40 11.83
C ILE A 12 8.71 -9.84 10.60
N SER A 13 8.45 -10.72 9.63
CA SER A 13 7.64 -10.44 8.45
C SER A 13 6.24 -11.02 8.64
N LEU A 14 5.22 -10.17 8.64
CA LEU A 14 3.84 -10.58 8.90
C LEU A 14 2.87 -10.11 7.82
N SER A 15 2.61 -10.99 6.85
CA SER A 15 1.69 -10.77 5.73
C SER A 15 0.24 -11.13 6.05
N VAL A 16 -0.24 -10.80 7.25
CA VAL A 16 -1.62 -10.98 7.70
C VAL A 16 -2.13 -9.73 8.42
N GLY A 17 -3.45 -9.61 8.57
CA GLY A 17 -4.09 -8.47 9.24
C GLY A 17 -5.54 -8.80 9.59
N ALA A 18 -6.19 -7.87 10.29
CA ALA A 18 -7.62 -8.01 10.61
C ALA A 18 -8.49 -7.94 9.35
N ASN A 19 -9.66 -8.57 9.42
CA ASN A 19 -10.71 -8.37 8.42
C ASN A 19 -11.55 -7.13 8.77
N GLY A 20 -11.91 -6.34 7.77
CA GLY A 20 -12.66 -5.09 7.97
C GLY A 20 -11.77 -3.97 8.49
N TYR A 21 -12.25 -3.24 9.50
CA TYR A 21 -11.52 -2.11 10.07
C TYR A 21 -10.51 -2.53 11.15
N ALA A 22 -9.41 -1.78 11.28
CA ALA A 22 -8.34 -2.01 12.27
C ALA A 22 -8.83 -2.07 13.73
N PRO A 23 -8.70 -3.18 14.46
CA PRO A 23 -9.09 -3.24 15.87
C PRO A 23 -8.40 -2.15 16.73
N SER A 24 -8.97 -1.87 17.91
CA SER A 24 -8.26 -1.04 18.89
C SER A 24 -6.95 -1.73 19.27
N PHE A 25 -5.86 -0.98 19.51
CA PHE A 25 -4.54 -1.58 19.69
C PHE A 25 -4.51 -2.64 20.82
N PHE A 26 -5.26 -2.43 21.91
CA PHE A 26 -5.30 -3.36 23.05
C PHE A 26 -6.14 -4.63 22.82
N THR A 27 -6.90 -4.71 21.72
CA THR A 27 -7.58 -5.94 21.28
C THR A 27 -6.97 -6.50 19.99
N ASP A 28 -5.91 -5.88 19.48
CA ASP A 28 -5.20 -6.32 18.29
C ASP A 28 -3.99 -7.17 18.68
N SER A 29 -4.11 -8.48 18.52
CA SER A 29 -3.02 -9.42 18.79
C SER A 29 -1.74 -9.12 17.99
N ILE A 30 -1.86 -8.53 16.79
CA ILE A 30 -0.70 -8.15 15.97
C ILE A 30 -0.05 -6.91 16.57
N ALA A 31 -0.82 -5.89 16.96
CA ALA A 31 -0.28 -4.70 17.60
C ALA A 31 0.42 -5.03 18.93
N ILE A 32 -0.19 -5.88 19.77
CA ILE A 32 0.37 -6.31 21.06
C ILE A 32 1.68 -7.08 20.84
N GLY A 33 1.66 -8.14 20.03
CA GLY A 33 2.87 -8.94 19.76
C GLY A 33 3.97 -8.13 19.07
N ALA A 34 3.61 -7.20 18.19
CA ALA A 34 4.57 -6.32 17.55
C ALA A 34 5.23 -5.35 18.53
N PHE A 35 4.48 -4.85 19.52
CA PHE A 35 5.04 -4.01 20.58
C PHE A 35 6.09 -4.79 21.38
N HIS A 36 5.82 -6.05 21.73
CA HIS A 36 6.78 -6.91 22.44
C HIS A 36 8.05 -7.13 21.63
N ALA A 37 7.93 -7.41 20.34
CA ALA A 37 9.09 -7.61 19.47
C ALA A 37 9.92 -6.32 19.35
N VAL A 38 9.26 -5.18 19.09
CA VAL A 38 9.94 -3.88 18.94
C VAL A 38 10.61 -3.44 20.24
N SER A 39 10.02 -3.69 21.41
CA SER A 39 10.64 -3.40 22.71
C SER A 39 11.90 -4.24 22.98
N LYS A 40 12.08 -5.35 22.27
CA LYS A 40 13.30 -6.17 22.27
C LYS A 40 14.25 -5.85 21.11
N GLY A 41 14.00 -4.76 20.36
CA GLY A 41 14.87 -4.34 19.27
C GLY A 41 14.60 -5.03 17.93
N ILE A 42 13.49 -5.77 17.80
CA ILE A 42 13.15 -6.54 16.59
C ILE A 42 12.25 -5.70 15.68
N VAL A 43 12.59 -5.60 14.39
CA VAL A 43 11.73 -4.88 13.43
C VAL A 43 10.52 -5.74 13.10
N VAL A 44 9.32 -5.16 13.12
CA VAL A 44 8.10 -5.84 12.68
C VAL A 44 7.53 -5.13 11.46
N SER A 45 7.56 -5.83 10.32
CA SER A 45 6.91 -5.36 9.08
C SER A 45 5.60 -6.11 8.90
N CYS A 46 4.53 -5.36 8.59
CA CYS A 46 3.24 -5.93 8.28
C CYS A 46 2.66 -5.37 6.99
N SER A 47 1.89 -6.19 6.27
CA SER A 47 1.12 -5.76 5.10
C SER A 47 0.03 -4.75 5.48
N ALA A 48 -0.21 -3.72 4.67
CA ALA A 48 -1.26 -2.72 4.95
C ALA A 48 -2.69 -3.30 4.88
N GLY A 49 -2.90 -4.32 4.04
CA GLY A 49 -4.22 -4.90 3.71
C GLY A 49 -4.53 -4.76 2.22
N ASN A 50 -5.53 -5.52 1.75
CA ASN A 50 -5.93 -5.57 0.34
C ASN A 50 -7.39 -5.09 0.14
N SER A 51 -7.87 -4.21 1.03
CA SER A 51 -9.25 -3.72 1.07
C SER A 51 -9.40 -2.29 0.54
N GLY A 52 -8.37 -1.76 -0.14
CA GLY A 52 -8.47 -0.51 -0.88
C GLY A 52 -9.52 -0.58 -2.01
N PRO A 53 -9.82 0.55 -2.66
CA PRO A 53 -9.10 1.83 -2.57
C PRO A 53 -9.70 2.83 -1.58
N GLY A 54 -10.75 2.45 -0.83
CA GLY A 54 -11.40 3.34 0.13
C GLY A 54 -10.47 3.79 1.27
N GLU A 55 -10.78 4.96 1.84
CA GLU A 55 -10.08 5.47 3.03
C GLU A 55 -10.31 4.60 4.27
N TYR A 56 -9.38 4.67 5.22
CA TYR A 56 -9.45 3.95 6.50
C TYR A 56 -9.48 2.42 6.38
N THR A 57 -8.97 1.89 5.27
CA THR A 57 -8.97 0.44 4.98
C THR A 57 -7.70 -0.27 5.44
N ALA A 58 -6.66 0.46 5.88
CA ALA A 58 -5.45 -0.12 6.45
C ALA A 58 -5.68 -0.67 7.86
N VAL A 59 -5.16 -1.87 8.15
CA VAL A 59 -5.44 -2.59 9.41
C VAL A 59 -4.26 -2.70 10.38
N ASN A 60 -3.03 -2.86 9.88
CA ASN A 60 -1.83 -2.94 10.71
C ASN A 60 -1.28 -1.54 11.01
N ILE A 61 -2.02 -0.72 11.75
CA ILE A 61 -1.81 0.74 11.84
C ILE A 61 -1.18 1.23 13.16
N ALA A 62 -0.68 0.33 14.02
CA ALA A 62 0.08 0.74 15.21
C ALA A 62 1.40 1.44 14.81
N PRO A 63 1.85 2.47 15.55
CA PRO A 63 3.00 3.29 15.15
C PRO A 63 4.33 2.52 15.17
N TRP A 64 4.47 1.52 16.04
CA TRP A 64 5.65 0.66 16.13
C TRP A 64 5.74 -0.40 15.01
N ILE A 65 4.68 -0.58 14.20
CA ILE A 65 4.69 -1.47 13.03
C ILE A 65 5.18 -0.70 11.80
N LEU A 66 6.03 -1.33 10.98
CA LEU A 66 6.35 -0.88 9.62
C LEU A 66 5.30 -1.41 8.62
N THR A 67 4.35 -0.56 8.26
CA THR A 67 3.16 -0.91 7.47
C THR A 67 3.38 -0.69 5.98
N VAL A 68 3.24 -1.74 5.18
CA VAL A 68 3.68 -1.75 3.78
C VAL A 68 2.50 -1.85 2.82
N GLY A 69 2.32 -0.83 1.98
CA GLY A 69 1.41 -0.85 0.84
C GLY A 69 2.01 -1.57 -0.39
N ALA A 70 1.20 -1.82 -1.41
CA ALA A 70 1.61 -2.57 -2.60
C ALA A 70 1.67 -1.68 -3.85
N SER A 71 2.74 -1.85 -4.61
CA SER A 71 2.92 -1.20 -5.92
C SER A 71 3.21 -2.20 -7.03
N THR A 72 3.01 -1.75 -8.27
CA THR A 72 3.44 -2.45 -9.48
C THR A 72 4.95 -2.34 -9.70
N ILE A 73 5.47 -3.26 -10.49
CA ILE A 73 6.80 -3.19 -11.12
C ILE A 73 6.64 -2.92 -12.62
N ASP A 74 7.75 -2.78 -13.35
CA ASP A 74 7.80 -2.54 -14.80
C ASP A 74 7.67 -3.82 -15.65
N ARG A 75 7.27 -4.93 -15.00
CA ARG A 75 6.97 -6.22 -15.63
C ARG A 75 5.47 -6.43 -15.73
N GLU A 76 5.01 -6.80 -16.91
CA GLU A 76 3.61 -7.11 -17.21
C GLU A 76 3.47 -8.45 -17.94
N PHE A 77 2.23 -8.96 -17.98
CA PHE A 77 1.86 -10.19 -18.68
C PHE A 77 0.71 -9.92 -19.67
N PRO A 78 0.96 -9.23 -20.80
CA PRO A 78 -0.12 -8.74 -21.63
C PRO A 78 -0.87 -9.86 -22.35
N ALA A 79 -2.19 -9.74 -22.37
CA ALA A 79 -3.11 -10.62 -23.08
C ALA A 79 -4.23 -9.79 -23.70
N ASP A 80 -4.10 -9.46 -24.99
CA ASP A 80 -4.99 -8.53 -25.66
C ASP A 80 -6.28 -9.22 -26.12
N VAL A 81 -7.42 -8.59 -25.86
CA VAL A 81 -8.70 -8.97 -26.50
C VAL A 81 -8.74 -8.39 -27.90
N VAL A 82 -9.01 -9.22 -28.90
CA VAL A 82 -9.26 -8.79 -30.28
C VAL A 82 -10.69 -9.17 -30.65
N LEU A 83 -11.56 -8.18 -30.80
CA LEU A 83 -12.96 -8.38 -31.19
C LEU A 83 -13.10 -8.70 -32.68
N GLY A 84 -14.23 -9.31 -33.07
CA GLY A 84 -14.54 -9.64 -34.46
C GLY A 84 -14.63 -8.43 -35.39
N ASP A 85 -14.87 -7.23 -34.83
CA ASP A 85 -14.86 -5.97 -35.57
C ASP A 85 -13.46 -5.31 -35.67
N GLY A 86 -12.42 -5.99 -35.19
CA GLY A 86 -11.03 -5.56 -35.28
C GLY A 86 -10.55 -4.64 -34.14
N ARG A 87 -11.42 -4.23 -33.22
CA ARG A 87 -10.98 -3.46 -32.05
C ARG A 87 -10.11 -4.32 -31.12
N VAL A 88 -9.05 -3.69 -30.59
CA VAL A 88 -8.09 -4.34 -29.68
C VAL A 88 -8.12 -3.64 -28.32
N PHE A 89 -8.26 -4.44 -27.26
CA PHE A 89 -8.23 -3.95 -25.88
C PHE A 89 -7.16 -4.69 -25.08
N GLY A 90 -6.24 -3.93 -24.49
CA GLY A 90 -5.16 -4.50 -23.69
C GLY A 90 -5.68 -5.08 -22.38
N GLY A 91 -5.24 -6.29 -22.05
CA GLY A 91 -5.52 -6.97 -20.78
C GLY A 91 -4.30 -7.70 -20.25
N VAL A 92 -4.47 -8.47 -19.18
CA VAL A 92 -3.39 -9.27 -18.57
C VAL A 92 -3.83 -10.70 -18.27
N SER A 93 -2.87 -11.63 -18.30
CA SER A 93 -3.11 -13.04 -17.98
C SER A 93 -1.83 -13.80 -17.64
N LEU A 94 -1.93 -14.79 -16.74
CA LEU A 94 -0.92 -15.83 -16.54
C LEU A 94 -1.36 -17.18 -17.12
N TYR A 95 -2.34 -17.18 -18.02
CA TYR A 95 -2.71 -18.41 -18.72
C TYR A 95 -1.50 -18.96 -19.50
N ALA A 96 -1.15 -20.21 -19.21
CA ALA A 96 0.02 -20.90 -19.76
C ALA A 96 -0.34 -22.18 -20.54
N GLY A 97 -1.63 -22.39 -20.84
CA GLY A 97 -2.08 -23.50 -21.68
C GLY A 97 -2.12 -23.14 -23.16
N ASP A 98 -2.80 -23.98 -23.95
CA ASP A 98 -2.89 -23.79 -25.40
C ASP A 98 -3.64 -22.48 -25.73
N PRO A 99 -3.02 -21.55 -26.48
CA PRO A 99 -3.66 -20.30 -26.85
C PRO A 99 -4.83 -20.53 -27.81
N LEU A 100 -5.67 -19.52 -28.03
CA LEU A 100 -6.79 -19.58 -28.98
C LEU A 100 -6.34 -19.51 -30.45
N ASP A 101 -5.03 -19.49 -30.73
CA ASP A 101 -4.42 -19.37 -32.07
C ASP A 101 -5.02 -18.26 -32.96
N SER A 102 -5.46 -17.16 -32.33
CA SER A 102 -6.16 -16.05 -33.00
C SER A 102 -7.49 -16.44 -33.67
N THR A 103 -8.04 -17.61 -33.35
CA THR A 103 -9.36 -18.05 -33.82
C THR A 103 -10.44 -17.19 -33.18
N GLN A 104 -11.25 -16.54 -34.01
CA GLN A 104 -12.42 -15.79 -33.56
C GLN A 104 -13.51 -16.75 -33.11
N LEU A 105 -13.91 -16.64 -31.85
CA LEU A 105 -14.91 -17.49 -31.22
C LEU A 105 -16.14 -16.65 -30.83
N PRO A 106 -17.36 -17.22 -30.90
CA PRO A 106 -18.55 -16.51 -30.43
C PRO A 106 -18.37 -16.03 -28.99
N LEU A 107 -18.74 -14.78 -28.72
CA LEU A 107 -18.62 -14.15 -27.41
C LEU A 107 -20.02 -13.92 -26.82
N VAL A 108 -20.24 -14.31 -25.56
CA VAL A 108 -21.51 -14.08 -24.86
C VAL A 108 -21.29 -13.34 -23.55
N PHE A 109 -22.27 -12.54 -23.14
CA PHE A 109 -22.26 -11.93 -21.82
C PHE A 109 -22.82 -12.91 -20.78
N ALA A 110 -22.09 -13.10 -19.69
CA ALA A 110 -22.44 -14.08 -18.67
C ALA A 110 -23.79 -13.80 -18.00
N GLY A 111 -24.19 -12.52 -17.90
CA GLY A 111 -25.50 -12.14 -17.36
C GLY A 111 -26.67 -12.69 -18.19
N ASP A 112 -26.53 -12.76 -19.50
CA ASP A 112 -27.54 -13.34 -20.40
C ASP A 112 -27.54 -14.88 -20.36
N CYS A 113 -26.49 -15.45 -19.75
CA CYS A 113 -26.31 -16.87 -19.50
C CYS A 113 -26.68 -17.29 -18.07
N GLY A 114 -27.18 -16.36 -17.23
CA GLY A 114 -27.70 -16.64 -15.88
C GLY A 114 -26.90 -16.02 -14.74
N SER A 115 -25.61 -15.70 -14.94
CA SER A 115 -24.76 -15.20 -13.85
C SER A 115 -23.72 -14.20 -14.37
N PRO A 116 -23.91 -12.88 -14.20
CA PRO A 116 -22.95 -11.87 -14.68
C PRO A 116 -21.56 -12.00 -14.04
N LEU A 117 -21.51 -12.57 -12.84
CA LEU A 117 -20.28 -12.83 -12.10
C LEU A 117 -19.67 -14.21 -12.40
N CYS A 118 -20.27 -15.02 -13.27
CA CYS A 118 -19.80 -16.38 -13.56
C CYS A 118 -19.62 -17.21 -12.27
N LEU A 119 -20.66 -17.25 -11.43
CA LEU A 119 -20.66 -18.09 -10.23
C LEU A 119 -20.73 -19.57 -10.64
N MET A 120 -20.01 -20.42 -9.90
CA MET A 120 -19.96 -21.85 -10.19
C MET A 120 -21.36 -22.47 -10.16
N GLY A 121 -21.73 -23.18 -11.23
CA GLY A 121 -23.02 -23.87 -11.35
C GLY A 121 -24.20 -23.01 -11.82
N GLU A 122 -24.02 -21.69 -11.98
CA GLU A 122 -25.13 -20.79 -12.37
C GLU A 122 -25.18 -20.45 -13.87
N LEU A 123 -24.16 -20.82 -14.64
CA LEU A 123 -24.12 -20.59 -16.09
C LEU A 123 -24.92 -21.67 -16.85
N ASP A 124 -25.82 -21.23 -17.74
CA ASP A 124 -26.53 -22.11 -18.67
C ASP A 124 -25.56 -22.69 -19.72
N SER A 125 -25.23 -23.97 -19.57
CA SER A 125 -24.27 -24.66 -20.45
C SER A 125 -24.69 -24.66 -21.92
N LYS A 126 -26.00 -24.60 -22.24
CA LYS A 126 -26.47 -24.54 -23.64
C LYS A 126 -26.13 -23.21 -24.30
N LYS A 127 -26.02 -22.14 -23.52
CA LYS A 127 -25.65 -20.81 -24.01
C LYS A 127 -24.14 -20.61 -24.08
N VAL A 128 -23.38 -21.29 -23.23
CA VAL A 128 -21.94 -21.11 -23.02
C VAL A 128 -21.06 -22.10 -23.79
N ALA A 129 -21.52 -23.34 -24.02
CA ALA A 129 -20.71 -24.39 -24.63
C ALA A 129 -20.07 -23.96 -25.96
N GLY A 130 -18.74 -24.10 -26.07
CA GLY A 130 -17.97 -23.76 -27.28
C GLY A 130 -17.74 -22.26 -27.50
N LYS A 131 -18.09 -21.39 -26.54
CA LYS A 131 -18.00 -19.93 -26.67
C LYS A 131 -17.02 -19.31 -25.67
N MET A 132 -16.61 -18.09 -25.97
CA MET A 132 -15.98 -17.19 -25.00
C MET A 132 -17.05 -16.49 -24.16
N VAL A 133 -16.73 -16.22 -22.89
CA VAL A 133 -17.67 -15.60 -21.95
C VAL A 133 -17.09 -14.32 -21.36
N LEU A 134 -17.84 -13.22 -21.46
CA LEU A 134 -17.56 -11.97 -20.75
C LEU A 134 -18.16 -12.05 -19.34
N CYS A 135 -17.31 -12.16 -18.33
CA CYS A 135 -17.65 -12.17 -16.90
C CYS A 135 -17.29 -10.82 -16.25
N LEU A 136 -18.03 -10.41 -15.23
CA LEU A 136 -17.68 -9.23 -14.43
C LEU A 136 -16.92 -9.63 -13.15
N ARG A 137 -15.97 -8.79 -12.73
CA ARG A 137 -15.30 -8.89 -11.41
C ARG A 137 -16.29 -8.58 -10.29
N GLY A 138 -16.09 -9.22 -9.13
CA GLY A 138 -16.90 -9.05 -7.92
C GLY A 138 -17.11 -10.38 -7.19
N ASN A 139 -17.56 -10.30 -5.93
CA ASN A 139 -17.97 -11.34 -4.95
C ASN A 139 -17.15 -12.63 -4.81
N ASN A 140 -16.81 -13.31 -5.89
CA ASN A 140 -16.08 -14.57 -5.92
C ASN A 140 -14.69 -14.41 -6.58
N ALA A 141 -13.82 -15.41 -6.42
CA ALA A 141 -12.43 -15.31 -6.87
C ALA A 141 -12.33 -15.18 -8.39
N ARG A 142 -11.39 -14.37 -8.89
CA ARG A 142 -11.21 -14.12 -10.34
C ARG A 142 -10.93 -15.41 -11.12
N VAL A 143 -10.14 -16.32 -10.53
CA VAL A 143 -9.81 -17.63 -11.09
C VAL A 143 -10.99 -18.61 -11.07
N GLU A 144 -11.87 -18.50 -10.07
CA GLU A 144 -13.07 -19.34 -9.93
C GLU A 144 -14.07 -19.09 -11.06
N LYS A 145 -14.18 -17.84 -11.54
CA LYS A 145 -15.00 -17.48 -12.71
C LYS A 145 -14.56 -18.25 -13.96
N GLY A 146 -13.24 -18.40 -14.16
CA GLY A 146 -12.69 -19.21 -15.24
C GLY A 146 -13.01 -20.70 -15.09
N ALA A 147 -13.04 -21.21 -13.85
CA ALA A 147 -13.48 -22.57 -13.56
C ALA A 147 -14.97 -22.77 -13.88
N ALA A 148 -15.83 -21.82 -13.51
CA ALA A 148 -17.27 -21.85 -13.81
C ALA A 148 -17.52 -21.89 -15.33
N VAL A 149 -16.82 -21.05 -16.09
CA VAL A 149 -16.88 -21.05 -17.57
C VAL A 149 -16.44 -22.41 -18.13
N LYS A 150 -15.35 -22.98 -17.62
CA LYS A 150 -14.87 -24.32 -18.01
C LYS A 150 -15.91 -25.40 -17.77
N LEU A 151 -16.52 -25.42 -16.57
CA LEU A 151 -17.55 -26.40 -16.19
C LEU A 151 -18.81 -26.29 -17.04
N ALA A 152 -19.17 -25.08 -17.47
CA ALA A 152 -20.30 -24.85 -18.39
C ALA A 152 -19.98 -25.17 -19.87
N GLY A 153 -18.75 -25.63 -20.17
CA GLY A 153 -18.30 -25.98 -21.52
C GLY A 153 -17.77 -24.80 -22.35
N GLY A 154 -17.56 -23.64 -21.73
CA GLY A 154 -16.96 -22.47 -22.37
C GLY A 154 -15.47 -22.67 -22.64
N VAL A 155 -14.97 -22.03 -23.69
CA VAL A 155 -13.60 -22.23 -24.22
C VAL A 155 -12.67 -21.05 -23.96
N GLY A 156 -13.19 -19.96 -23.40
CA GLY A 156 -12.37 -18.82 -22.98
C GLY A 156 -13.17 -17.78 -22.19
N MET A 157 -12.48 -16.86 -21.53
CA MET A 157 -13.11 -15.86 -20.66
C MET A 157 -12.47 -14.47 -20.81
N ILE A 158 -13.29 -13.43 -20.87
CA ILE A 158 -12.85 -12.05 -20.66
C ILE A 158 -13.40 -11.63 -19.30
N LEU A 159 -12.52 -11.29 -18.37
CA LEU A 159 -12.89 -10.76 -17.06
C LEU A 159 -12.82 -9.22 -17.10
N ALA A 160 -13.97 -8.56 -17.03
CA ALA A 160 -14.06 -7.12 -16.99
C ALA A 160 -14.17 -6.60 -15.55
N ASN A 161 -13.34 -5.62 -15.20
CA ASN A 161 -13.55 -4.84 -13.98
C ASN A 161 -14.87 -4.07 -14.01
N THR A 162 -15.41 -3.84 -12.82
CA THR A 162 -16.53 -2.93 -12.55
C THR A 162 -16.01 -1.58 -12.06
N GLU A 163 -16.92 -0.62 -11.88
CA GLU A 163 -16.60 0.69 -11.28
C GLU A 163 -15.86 0.57 -9.95
N GLU A 164 -16.30 -0.31 -9.05
CA GLU A 164 -15.63 -0.57 -7.76
C GLU A 164 -14.17 -1.03 -7.89
N SER A 165 -13.82 -1.71 -9.00
CA SER A 165 -12.47 -2.25 -9.22
C SER A 165 -11.59 -1.35 -10.10
N GLY A 166 -12.16 -0.31 -10.72
CA GLY A 166 -11.44 0.65 -11.55
C GLY A 166 -10.64 0.04 -12.70
N GLU A 167 -9.46 0.60 -12.96
CA GLU A 167 -8.59 0.21 -14.09
C GLU A 167 -7.46 -0.75 -13.68
N GLU A 168 -7.46 -1.24 -12.45
CA GLU A 168 -6.43 -2.14 -11.94
C GLU A 168 -6.45 -3.50 -12.66
N LEU A 169 -5.27 -3.93 -13.11
CA LEU A 169 -5.08 -5.23 -13.75
C LEU A 169 -4.21 -6.12 -12.87
N ILE A 170 -4.69 -7.34 -12.59
CA ILE A 170 -3.96 -8.39 -11.89
C ILE A 170 -3.94 -9.61 -12.80
N ALA A 171 -2.74 -10.13 -13.06
CA ALA A 171 -2.61 -11.29 -13.93
C ALA A 171 -2.87 -12.55 -13.09
N ASP A 172 -3.85 -13.36 -13.49
CA ASP A 172 -4.20 -14.60 -12.80
C ASP A 172 -3.90 -15.83 -13.65
N SER A 173 -3.60 -16.94 -12.99
CA SER A 173 -3.31 -18.25 -13.58
C SER A 173 -4.59 -18.97 -14.00
N HIS A 174 -5.36 -18.41 -14.93
CA HIS A 174 -6.66 -18.97 -15.32
C HIS A 174 -6.61 -20.43 -15.81
N LEU A 175 -7.74 -21.14 -15.67
CA LEU A 175 -7.92 -22.55 -16.09
C LEU A 175 -8.39 -22.72 -17.54
N VAL A 176 -8.78 -21.62 -18.18
CA VAL A 176 -9.16 -21.49 -19.58
C VAL A 176 -8.41 -20.29 -20.17
N PRO A 177 -8.23 -20.20 -21.49
CA PRO A 177 -7.72 -18.99 -22.13
C PRO A 177 -8.54 -17.79 -21.67
N ALA A 178 -7.90 -16.89 -20.92
CA ALA A 178 -8.60 -15.77 -20.33
C ALA A 178 -7.72 -14.55 -20.18
N THR A 179 -8.36 -13.38 -20.14
CA THR A 179 -7.70 -12.10 -19.91
C THR A 179 -8.56 -11.20 -19.05
N MET A 180 -7.90 -10.39 -18.22
CA MET A 180 -8.53 -9.35 -17.42
C MET A 180 -8.36 -7.98 -18.07
N VAL A 181 -9.44 -7.22 -18.16
CA VAL A 181 -9.46 -5.85 -18.69
C VAL A 181 -10.01 -4.85 -17.67
N GLY A 182 -9.56 -3.59 -17.77
CA GLY A 182 -10.03 -2.49 -16.93
C GLY A 182 -11.48 -2.12 -17.23
N GLN A 183 -12.10 -1.33 -16.35
CA GLN A 183 -13.53 -1.00 -16.42
C GLN A 183 -13.91 -0.35 -17.76
N LYS A 184 -13.15 0.64 -18.23
CA LYS A 184 -13.42 1.34 -19.50
C LYS A 184 -13.41 0.41 -20.71
N PHE A 185 -12.52 -0.59 -20.73
CA PHE A 185 -12.45 -1.57 -21.81
C PHE A 185 -13.54 -2.64 -21.66
N GLY A 186 -13.80 -3.07 -20.42
CA GLY A 186 -14.90 -3.96 -20.08
C GLY A 186 -16.25 -3.45 -20.57
N ASP A 187 -16.55 -2.17 -20.34
CA ASP A 187 -17.79 -1.53 -20.79
C ASP A 187 -17.92 -1.51 -22.32
N LYS A 188 -16.82 -1.20 -23.03
CA LYS A 188 -16.81 -1.19 -24.50
C LYS A 188 -17.02 -2.59 -25.08
N ILE A 189 -16.43 -3.61 -24.46
CA ILE A 189 -16.60 -5.01 -24.85
C ILE A 189 -18.03 -5.47 -24.53
N ARG A 190 -18.58 -5.10 -23.38
CA ARG A 190 -19.97 -5.39 -23.02
C ARG A 190 -20.95 -4.77 -24.01
N TYR A 191 -20.75 -3.50 -24.34
CA TYR A 191 -21.56 -2.80 -25.34
C TYR A 191 -21.51 -3.54 -26.68
N TYR A 192 -20.31 -3.91 -27.16
CA TYR A 192 -20.14 -4.71 -28.37
C TYR A 192 -20.96 -6.00 -28.36
N VAL A 193 -20.86 -6.80 -27.29
CA VAL A 193 -21.58 -8.06 -27.14
C VAL A 193 -23.11 -7.87 -27.18
N GLN A 194 -23.61 -6.72 -26.72
CA GLN A 194 -25.04 -6.42 -26.68
C GLN A 194 -25.57 -5.87 -28.01
N THR A 195 -24.73 -5.22 -28.82
CA THR A 195 -25.16 -4.53 -30.04
C THR A 195 -24.85 -5.28 -31.34
N ASP A 196 -23.79 -6.08 -31.35
CA ASP A 196 -23.44 -6.88 -32.52
C ASP A 196 -24.36 -8.11 -32.62
N PRO A 197 -24.92 -8.45 -33.79
CA PRO A 197 -25.78 -9.62 -33.96
C PRO A 197 -25.04 -10.96 -33.89
N SER A 198 -23.70 -10.97 -34.00
CA SER A 198 -22.85 -12.17 -33.97
C SER A 198 -21.47 -11.83 -33.39
N PRO A 199 -21.41 -11.39 -32.11
CA PRO A 199 -20.18 -10.93 -31.50
C PRO A 199 -19.18 -12.07 -31.41
N THR A 200 -17.93 -11.78 -31.78
CA THR A 200 -16.81 -12.72 -31.66
C THR A 200 -15.62 -12.04 -31.01
N ALA A 201 -14.75 -12.84 -30.39
CA ALA A 201 -13.48 -12.38 -29.88
C ALA A 201 -12.42 -13.49 -29.91
N THR A 202 -11.16 -13.08 -29.76
CA THR A 202 -10.03 -13.95 -29.43
C THR A 202 -9.10 -13.25 -28.44
N ILE A 203 -8.12 -13.97 -27.91
CA ILE A 203 -7.11 -13.45 -26.97
C ILE A 203 -5.72 -13.71 -27.53
N VAL A 204 -4.91 -12.65 -27.61
CA VAL A 204 -3.52 -12.70 -28.05
C VAL A 204 -2.61 -12.54 -26.82
N PHE A 205 -1.97 -13.63 -26.41
CA PHE A 205 -1.02 -13.64 -25.30
C PHE A 205 0.35 -13.18 -25.78
N ARG A 206 0.97 -12.23 -25.07
CA ARG A 206 2.30 -11.69 -25.40
C ARG A 206 3.42 -12.21 -24.50
N GLY A 207 3.10 -13.09 -23.56
CA GLY A 207 4.06 -13.58 -22.57
C GLY A 207 4.48 -12.48 -21.60
N THR A 208 5.72 -12.55 -21.12
CA THR A 208 6.27 -11.57 -20.19
C THR A 208 6.86 -10.39 -20.96
N VAL A 209 6.46 -9.17 -20.59
CA VAL A 209 7.01 -7.93 -21.12
C VAL A 209 7.63 -7.14 -19.98
N ILE A 210 8.85 -6.62 -20.21
CA ILE A 210 9.54 -5.72 -19.28
C ILE A 210 9.83 -4.43 -20.03
N GLY A 211 9.59 -3.28 -19.41
CA GLY A 211 10.02 -1.98 -19.91
C GLY A 211 8.92 -0.93 -19.95
N LYS A 212 9.11 0.11 -20.78
CA LYS A 212 8.38 1.40 -20.71
C LYS A 212 6.89 1.35 -21.08
N SER A 213 6.33 0.18 -21.42
CA SER A 213 4.91 0.07 -21.69
C SER A 213 4.20 0.11 -20.34
N ARG A 214 3.74 1.32 -19.98
CA ARG A 214 3.18 1.74 -18.68
C ARG A 214 4.24 2.06 -17.62
N SER A 215 4.12 3.25 -17.02
CA SER A 215 5.08 3.71 -16.00
C SER A 215 5.02 2.87 -14.72
N ALA A 216 6.12 2.75 -14.00
CA ALA A 216 6.15 2.01 -12.73
C ALA A 216 7.14 2.67 -11.76
N PRO A 217 6.90 2.59 -10.44
CA PRO A 217 5.75 1.95 -9.80
C PRO A 217 4.45 2.75 -9.90
N ARG A 218 3.32 2.06 -9.77
CA ARG A 218 2.00 2.65 -9.44
C ARG A 218 1.44 1.94 -8.22
N VAL A 219 0.71 2.64 -7.36
CA VAL A 219 0.07 2.02 -6.20
C VAL A 219 -1.09 1.14 -6.66
N ALA A 220 -1.15 -0.09 -6.15
CA ALA A 220 -2.24 -1.02 -6.43
C ALA A 220 -3.58 -0.46 -5.90
N ALA A 221 -4.66 -0.65 -6.65
CA ALA A 221 -5.99 -0.21 -6.23
C ALA A 221 -6.44 -0.97 -4.97
N PHE A 222 -6.14 -2.28 -4.89
CA PHE A 222 -6.45 -3.08 -3.70
C PHE A 222 -5.63 -2.67 -2.47
N SER A 223 -4.48 -2.01 -2.62
CA SER A 223 -3.64 -1.67 -1.47
C SER A 223 -4.43 -0.80 -0.50
N SER A 224 -4.60 -1.26 0.74
CA SER A 224 -5.36 -0.52 1.76
C SER A 224 -4.74 0.85 2.03
N ARG A 225 -5.61 1.83 2.34
CA ARG A 225 -5.28 3.25 2.47
C ARG A 225 -5.43 3.74 3.90
N GLY A 226 -4.68 4.78 4.24
CA GLY A 226 -4.97 5.62 5.39
C GLY A 226 -6.24 6.47 5.20
N PRO A 227 -6.47 7.46 6.07
CA PRO A 227 -5.71 7.76 7.28
C PRO A 227 -5.76 6.67 8.36
N ASN A 228 -4.93 6.79 9.39
CA ASN A 228 -4.98 5.93 10.57
C ASN A 228 -6.16 6.33 11.46
N TYR A 229 -7.28 5.63 11.38
CA TYR A 229 -8.46 6.05 12.15
C TYR A 229 -8.35 5.82 13.68
N ARG A 230 -7.33 5.09 14.16
CA ARG A 230 -7.08 4.90 15.60
C ARG A 230 -6.24 6.02 16.20
N ALA A 231 -5.33 6.57 15.40
CA ALA A 231 -4.51 7.73 15.74
C ALA A 231 -4.26 8.55 14.46
N PRO A 232 -5.19 9.44 14.08
CA PRO A 232 -5.13 10.13 12.78
C PRO A 232 -3.89 11.01 12.57
N GLU A 233 -3.20 11.37 13.65
CA GLU A 233 -1.93 12.10 13.61
C GLU A 233 -0.70 11.22 13.30
N ILE A 234 -0.89 9.91 13.14
CA ILE A 234 0.14 8.96 12.69
C ILE A 234 -0.17 8.51 11.27
N LEU A 235 0.64 8.93 10.31
CA LEU A 235 0.45 8.64 8.90
C LEU A 235 0.59 7.13 8.59
N LYS A 236 -0.33 6.60 7.76
CA LYS A 236 -0.30 5.22 7.24
C LYS A 236 -0.79 5.16 5.77
N PRO A 237 -0.31 4.19 4.95
CA PRO A 237 0.79 3.26 5.25
C PRO A 237 2.14 3.98 5.40
N ASP A 238 3.19 3.28 5.79
CA ASP A 238 4.51 3.91 6.00
C ASP A 238 5.27 4.07 4.69
N VAL A 239 5.28 3.02 3.87
CA VAL A 239 5.94 2.95 2.56
C VAL A 239 5.14 2.03 1.63
N ILE A 240 5.47 2.05 0.34
CA ILE A 240 5.06 1.04 -0.64
C ILE A 240 6.26 0.26 -1.15
N ALA A 241 6.00 -0.97 -1.58
CA ALA A 241 7.01 -1.84 -2.19
C ALA A 241 6.33 -2.80 -3.21
N PRO A 242 7.13 -3.50 -4.05
CA PRO A 242 6.60 -4.41 -5.06
C PRO A 242 5.65 -5.46 -4.48
N GLY A 243 4.39 -5.40 -4.90
CA GLY A 243 3.33 -6.29 -4.39
C GLY A 243 2.38 -6.79 -5.48
N VAL A 244 2.60 -6.45 -6.75
CA VAL A 244 1.74 -6.87 -7.86
C VAL A 244 2.50 -7.80 -8.79
N ASN A 245 1.91 -8.97 -9.05
CA ASN A 245 2.43 -10.04 -9.88
C ASN A 245 3.86 -10.44 -9.50
N ILE A 246 4.09 -10.78 -8.23
CA ILE A 246 5.40 -11.19 -7.70
C ILE A 246 5.56 -12.70 -7.84
N LEU A 247 6.66 -13.12 -8.44
CA LEU A 247 7.04 -14.54 -8.57
C LEU A 247 7.78 -14.99 -7.31
N ALA A 248 7.32 -16.05 -6.66
CA ALA A 248 7.97 -16.64 -5.49
C ALA A 248 7.79 -18.16 -5.46
N ALA A 249 8.55 -18.84 -4.59
CA ALA A 249 8.45 -20.29 -4.40
C ALA A 249 7.03 -20.70 -3.97
N TRP A 250 6.60 -21.87 -4.41
CA TRP A 250 5.31 -22.46 -4.13
C TRP A 250 5.49 -23.95 -3.83
N THR A 251 4.77 -24.45 -2.82
CA THR A 251 5.06 -25.79 -2.27
C THR A 251 4.70 -26.94 -3.19
N GLY A 252 3.91 -26.69 -4.25
CA GLY A 252 3.32 -27.75 -5.07
C GLY A 252 2.28 -28.61 -4.32
N ALA A 253 1.87 -28.24 -3.10
CA ALA A 253 0.76 -28.90 -2.40
C ALA A 253 -0.59 -28.34 -2.88
N ALA A 254 -0.69 -27.02 -2.96
CA ALA A 254 -1.83 -26.30 -3.50
C ALA A 254 -1.63 -25.96 -4.98
N SER A 255 -2.74 -25.80 -5.69
CA SER A 255 -2.73 -25.35 -7.09
C SER A 255 -2.36 -23.86 -7.18
N PRO A 256 -1.90 -23.36 -8.35
CA PRO A 256 -1.59 -21.94 -8.49
C PRO A 256 -2.82 -21.02 -8.37
N THR A 257 -4.03 -21.58 -8.42
CA THR A 257 -5.31 -20.87 -8.25
C THR A 257 -5.94 -21.08 -6.88
N ASP A 258 -5.37 -21.98 -6.06
CA ASP A 258 -5.94 -22.46 -4.79
C ASP A 258 -7.33 -23.11 -4.91
N LEU A 259 -7.74 -23.49 -6.13
CA LEU A 259 -8.99 -24.20 -6.39
C LEU A 259 -8.76 -25.72 -6.43
N ASP A 260 -9.69 -26.49 -5.86
CA ASP A 260 -9.67 -27.96 -5.87
C ASP A 260 -9.71 -28.56 -7.29
N ILE A 261 -10.43 -27.89 -8.21
CA ILE A 261 -10.55 -28.32 -9.62
C ILE A 261 -9.25 -28.12 -10.41
N ASP A 262 -8.31 -27.32 -9.90
CA ASP A 262 -7.03 -27.07 -10.56
C ASP A 262 -6.00 -28.13 -10.18
N SER A 263 -5.74 -29.05 -11.09
CA SER A 263 -4.78 -30.13 -10.90
C SER A 263 -3.32 -29.70 -11.13
N ARG A 264 -3.06 -28.47 -11.60
CA ARG A 264 -1.68 -27.99 -11.84
C ARG A 264 -0.94 -27.91 -10.51
N ARG A 265 0.34 -28.29 -10.52
CA ARG A 265 1.29 -28.11 -9.42
C ARG A 265 2.54 -27.43 -9.96
N VAL A 266 2.99 -26.39 -9.26
CA VAL A 266 4.08 -25.52 -9.68
C VAL A 266 5.04 -25.31 -8.52
N GLU A 267 6.32 -25.18 -8.84
CA GLU A 267 7.38 -24.85 -7.88
C GLU A 267 7.46 -23.35 -7.61
N PHE A 268 6.91 -22.54 -8.51
CA PHE A 268 6.83 -21.09 -8.39
C PHE A 268 5.45 -20.61 -8.82
N ASN A 269 4.93 -19.62 -8.11
CA ASN A 269 3.66 -18.98 -8.45
C ASN A 269 3.81 -17.47 -8.50
N ILE A 270 2.92 -16.82 -9.25
CA ILE A 270 2.85 -15.37 -9.36
C ILE A 270 1.56 -14.91 -8.72
N ILE A 271 1.67 -14.14 -7.64
CA ILE A 271 0.53 -13.62 -6.90
C ILE A 271 0.70 -12.14 -6.57
N SER A 272 -0.41 -11.51 -6.17
CA SER A 272 -0.47 -10.09 -5.84
C SER A 272 -1.08 -9.88 -4.47
N GLY A 273 -0.59 -8.86 -3.76
CA GLY A 273 -1.07 -8.46 -2.45
C GLY A 273 -0.04 -7.63 -1.71
N THR A 274 -0.50 -6.89 -0.70
CA THR A 274 0.39 -6.30 0.31
C THR A 274 1.16 -7.39 1.09
N SER A 275 0.65 -8.62 1.08
CA SER A 275 1.34 -9.82 1.54
C SER A 275 2.64 -10.11 0.79
N MET A 276 2.79 -9.63 -0.45
CA MET A 276 4.01 -9.77 -1.25
C MET A 276 4.95 -8.57 -1.06
N SER A 277 4.42 -7.37 -0.80
CA SER A 277 5.25 -6.19 -0.55
C SER A 277 5.88 -6.19 0.85
N CYS A 278 5.17 -6.68 1.87
CA CYS A 278 5.69 -6.84 3.23
C CYS A 278 7.03 -7.60 3.32
N PRO A 279 7.20 -8.80 2.73
CA PRO A 279 8.47 -9.53 2.79
C PRO A 279 9.62 -8.85 2.04
N HIS A 280 9.35 -8.04 0.99
CA HIS A 280 10.39 -7.22 0.38
C HIS A 280 10.97 -6.25 1.41
N VAL A 281 10.11 -5.47 2.07
CA VAL A 281 10.54 -4.49 3.09
C VAL A 281 11.14 -5.17 4.32
N SER A 282 10.66 -6.36 4.68
CA SER A 282 11.27 -7.17 5.74
C SER A 282 12.70 -7.57 5.41
N GLY A 283 12.96 -7.98 4.16
CA GLY A 283 14.31 -8.26 3.67
C GLY A 283 15.20 -7.02 3.69
N LEU A 284 14.67 -5.86 3.29
CA LEU A 284 15.41 -4.59 3.40
C LEU A 284 15.75 -4.24 4.84
N ALA A 285 14.80 -4.39 5.77
CA ALA A 285 15.05 -4.17 7.19
C ALA A 285 16.13 -5.10 7.75
N ALA A 286 16.18 -6.37 7.30
CA ALA A 286 17.23 -7.31 7.70
C ALA A 286 18.60 -6.92 7.15
N LEU A 287 18.68 -6.46 5.90
CA LEU A 287 19.92 -5.95 5.30
C LEU A 287 20.42 -4.69 6.02
N LEU A 288 19.51 -3.77 6.36
CA LEU A 288 19.84 -2.57 7.13
C LEU A 288 20.30 -2.91 8.55
N ARG A 289 19.65 -3.88 9.21
CA ARG A 289 20.09 -4.42 10.51
C ARG A 289 21.50 -5.00 10.42
N GLN A 290 21.82 -5.71 9.35
CA GLN A 290 23.17 -6.26 9.16
C GLN A 290 24.21 -5.15 8.95
N ALA A 291 23.87 -4.12 8.16
CA ALA A 291 24.75 -2.99 7.90
C ALA A 291 24.94 -2.08 9.13
N HIS A 292 23.89 -1.93 9.94
CA HIS A 292 23.83 -1.07 11.12
C HIS A 292 23.25 -1.82 12.33
N PRO A 293 24.01 -2.74 12.95
CA PRO A 293 23.52 -3.61 14.03
C PRO A 293 22.92 -2.85 15.22
N GLU A 294 23.40 -1.63 15.48
CA GLU A 294 23.02 -0.78 16.59
C GLU A 294 21.72 0.02 16.37
N TRP A 295 21.18 0.08 15.14
CA TRP A 295 19.98 0.86 14.87
C TRP A 295 18.76 0.29 15.56
N SER A 296 17.93 1.11 16.19
CA SER A 296 16.65 0.64 16.70
C SER A 296 15.71 0.22 15.55
N PRO A 297 14.61 -0.51 15.85
CA PRO A 297 13.56 -0.73 14.87
C PRO A 297 13.01 0.57 14.26
N ALA A 298 12.89 1.63 15.06
CA ALA A 298 12.42 2.93 14.62
C ALA A 298 13.43 3.62 13.69
N ALA A 299 14.74 3.49 13.95
CA ALA A 299 15.78 4.02 13.06
C ALA A 299 15.80 3.32 11.69
N ILE A 300 15.64 1.98 11.65
CA ILE A 300 15.51 1.23 10.39
C ILE A 300 14.26 1.66 9.62
N LYS A 301 13.12 1.77 10.32
CA LYS A 301 11.88 2.29 9.74
C LYS A 301 12.05 3.71 9.21
N SER A 302 12.73 4.58 9.97
CA SER A 302 13.03 5.95 9.57
C SER A 302 13.84 5.98 8.30
N ALA A 303 14.94 5.23 8.21
CA ALA A 303 15.79 5.19 7.02
C ALA A 303 14.97 4.82 5.77
N LEU A 304 14.17 3.75 5.86
CA LEU A 304 13.31 3.30 4.76
C LEU A 304 12.25 4.34 4.34
N MET A 305 11.72 5.11 5.29
CA MET A 305 10.72 6.15 5.01
C MET A 305 11.36 7.41 4.44
N THR A 306 12.43 7.92 5.06
CA THR A 306 12.97 9.25 4.72
C THR A 306 13.74 9.28 3.42
N THR A 307 14.17 8.12 2.93
CA THR A 307 14.87 7.96 1.65
C THR A 307 13.97 7.37 0.56
N ALA A 308 12.68 7.16 0.83
CA ALA A 308 11.74 6.65 -0.16
C ALA A 308 11.54 7.64 -1.31
N TYR A 309 11.40 7.12 -2.54
CA TYR A 309 11.18 7.95 -3.73
C TYR A 309 9.72 7.98 -4.15
N ASN A 310 9.34 9.06 -4.84
CA ASN A 310 7.94 9.36 -5.18
C ASN A 310 7.66 9.53 -6.66
N LEU A 311 8.69 9.33 -7.50
CA LEU A 311 8.57 9.39 -8.95
C LEU A 311 8.56 7.98 -9.54
N ASP A 312 7.80 7.81 -10.61
CA ASP A 312 7.87 6.62 -11.43
C ASP A 312 9.02 6.70 -12.45
N ASN A 313 9.24 5.63 -13.20
CA ASN A 313 10.27 5.54 -14.22
C ASN A 313 10.06 6.47 -15.44
N SER A 314 8.96 7.23 -15.49
CA SER A 314 8.73 8.32 -16.43
C SER A 314 9.06 9.70 -15.87
N GLY A 315 9.42 9.80 -14.59
CA GLY A 315 9.74 11.05 -13.90
C GLY A 315 8.53 11.76 -13.31
N GLU A 316 7.35 11.16 -13.40
CA GLU A 316 6.09 11.70 -12.89
C GLU A 316 5.80 11.16 -11.48
N THR A 317 4.98 11.86 -10.70
CA THR A 317 4.54 11.34 -9.38
C THR A 317 3.88 9.97 -9.55
N ILE A 318 4.24 9.03 -8.67
CA ILE A 318 3.63 7.68 -8.61
C ILE A 318 2.10 7.81 -8.61
N LYS A 319 1.44 7.14 -9.56
CA LYS A 319 -0.02 7.19 -9.70
C LYS A 319 -0.72 6.14 -8.86
N ASP A 320 -1.96 6.43 -8.50
CA ASP A 320 -2.91 5.47 -7.94
C ASP A 320 -3.70 4.78 -9.06
N LEU A 321 -3.65 3.45 -9.13
CA LEU A 321 -4.39 2.68 -10.13
C LEU A 321 -5.92 2.75 -9.97
N ALA A 322 -6.42 3.08 -8.78
CA ALA A 322 -7.86 3.18 -8.55
C ALA A 322 -8.47 4.42 -9.23
N THR A 323 -7.76 5.55 -9.20
CA THR A 323 -8.24 6.85 -9.67
C THR A 323 -7.60 7.29 -10.98
N GLY A 324 -6.40 6.77 -11.29
CA GLY A 324 -5.59 7.17 -12.44
C GLY A 324 -4.85 8.50 -12.27
N VAL A 325 -4.94 9.13 -11.09
CA VAL A 325 -4.25 10.39 -10.76
C VAL A 325 -3.05 10.15 -9.84
N GLU A 326 -2.33 11.21 -9.46
CA GLU A 326 -1.19 11.14 -8.54
C GLU A 326 -1.61 10.56 -7.18
N SER A 327 -0.76 9.69 -6.63
CA SER A 327 -0.99 9.09 -5.31
C SER A 327 -0.60 10.06 -4.19
N THR A 328 -1.42 10.06 -3.14
CA THR A 328 -1.20 10.89 -1.95
C THR A 328 -0.44 10.12 -0.86
N PRO A 329 0.14 10.80 0.15
CA PRO A 329 0.73 10.15 1.32
C PRO A 329 -0.17 9.15 2.05
N PHE A 330 -1.51 9.30 2.08
CA PHE A 330 -2.39 8.27 2.65
C PHE A 330 -2.55 7.03 1.75
N VAL A 331 -2.05 7.09 0.52
CA VAL A 331 -2.02 5.99 -0.44
C VAL A 331 -0.64 5.33 -0.50
N ARG A 332 0.44 6.12 -0.58
CA ARG A 332 1.81 5.61 -0.75
C ARG A 332 2.73 5.71 0.47
N GLY A 333 2.27 6.31 1.57
CA GLY A 333 3.13 6.63 2.69
C GLY A 333 4.20 7.66 2.31
N ALA A 334 5.43 7.44 2.79
CA ALA A 334 6.59 8.25 2.42
C ALA A 334 7.00 8.08 0.96
N GLY A 335 6.72 6.91 0.37
CA GLY A 335 7.04 6.60 -1.02
C GLY A 335 7.39 5.14 -1.24
N HIS A 336 7.92 4.86 -2.43
CA HIS A 336 8.48 3.56 -2.75
C HIS A 336 9.87 3.40 -2.15
N VAL A 337 10.11 2.24 -1.54
CA VAL A 337 11.40 1.96 -0.88
C VAL A 337 12.58 2.07 -1.85
N ASP A 338 13.64 2.72 -1.38
CA ASP A 338 14.97 2.78 -2.02
C ASP A 338 16.00 2.08 -1.12
N PRO A 339 16.39 0.83 -1.43
CA PRO A 339 17.33 0.08 -0.61
C PRO A 339 18.69 0.76 -0.47
N ASN A 340 19.19 1.40 -1.54
CA ASN A 340 20.55 1.93 -1.58
C ASN A 340 20.63 3.26 -0.84
N ALA A 341 19.64 4.14 -1.02
CA ALA A 341 19.57 5.38 -0.27
C ALA A 341 19.34 5.13 1.23
N ALA A 342 18.53 4.12 1.58
CA ALA A 342 18.27 3.77 2.98
C ALA A 342 19.50 3.26 3.74
N LEU A 343 20.56 2.83 3.03
CA LEU A 343 21.81 2.38 3.63
C LEU A 343 22.58 3.52 4.30
N ASP A 344 22.49 4.74 3.77
CA ASP A 344 23.10 5.95 4.34
C ASP A 344 22.09 7.10 4.29
N PRO A 345 21.12 7.13 5.22
CA PRO A 345 20.03 8.11 5.18
C PRO A 345 20.45 9.49 5.70
N GLY A 346 21.68 9.65 6.22
CA GLY A 346 22.14 10.88 6.89
C GLY A 346 21.54 11.07 8.28
N LEU A 347 20.20 11.22 8.37
CA LEU A 347 19.47 11.40 9.63
C LEU A 347 18.41 10.32 9.84
N VAL A 348 18.15 9.97 11.10
CA VAL A 348 17.02 9.10 11.49
C VAL A 348 16.18 9.71 12.61
N TYR A 349 14.87 9.46 12.55
CA TYR A 349 13.90 9.70 13.60
C TYR A 349 13.82 8.44 14.47
N ASP A 350 14.46 8.48 15.64
CA ASP A 350 14.55 7.34 16.54
C ASP A 350 13.44 7.37 17.61
N ALA A 351 13.01 6.20 18.08
CA ALA A 351 12.00 6.05 19.13
C ALA A 351 12.17 4.70 19.85
N GLY A 352 11.86 4.69 21.14
CA GLY A 352 11.91 3.51 22.01
C GLY A 352 10.57 3.13 22.63
N SER A 353 10.60 2.12 23.50
CA SER A 353 9.39 1.64 24.21
C SER A 353 8.73 2.73 25.06
N ASP A 354 9.52 3.57 25.72
CA ASP A 354 9.01 4.66 26.56
C ASP A 354 8.23 5.69 25.72
N ASP A 355 8.68 5.97 24.48
CA ASP A 355 7.95 6.85 23.56
C ASP A 355 6.60 6.25 23.15
N TYR A 356 6.55 4.94 22.91
CA TYR A 356 5.30 4.26 22.58
C TYR A 356 4.35 4.15 23.78
N VAL A 357 4.87 4.00 25.00
CA VAL A 357 4.08 4.08 26.24
C VAL A 357 3.52 5.49 26.41
N ALA A 358 4.34 6.53 26.25
CA ALA A 358 3.90 7.92 26.30
C ALA A 358 2.81 8.22 25.24
N PHE A 359 2.95 7.66 24.04
CA PHE A 359 1.93 7.73 22.99
C PHE A 359 0.61 7.07 23.41
N LEU A 360 0.65 5.86 23.99
CA LEU A 360 -0.55 5.18 24.49
C LEU A 360 -1.22 5.96 25.63
N CYS A 361 -0.43 6.55 26.53
CA CYS A 361 -0.92 7.47 27.57
C CYS A 361 -1.61 8.70 26.96
N THR A 362 -1.07 9.26 25.87
CA THR A 362 -1.69 10.40 25.16
C THR A 362 -2.99 10.02 24.47
N LEU A 363 -3.15 8.78 24.01
CA LEU A 363 -4.44 8.24 23.53
C LEU A 363 -5.46 7.96 24.65
N GLY A 364 -5.08 8.15 25.92
CA GLY A 364 -5.96 7.95 27.07
C GLY A 364 -6.06 6.50 27.56
N TYR A 365 -5.10 5.64 27.21
CA TYR A 365 -5.09 4.26 27.70
C TYR A 365 -4.75 4.27 29.20
N SER A 366 -5.49 3.49 29.98
CA SER A 366 -5.20 3.31 31.40
C SER A 366 -3.93 2.47 31.60
N PRO A 367 -3.26 2.57 32.75
CA PRO A 367 -2.11 1.72 33.06
C PRO A 367 -2.41 0.21 32.91
N SER A 368 -3.63 -0.21 33.22
CA SER A 368 -4.09 -1.60 33.02
C SER A 368 -4.24 -2.02 31.56
N LEU A 369 -4.50 -1.10 30.64
CA LEU A 369 -4.49 -1.38 29.20
C LEU A 369 -3.07 -1.35 28.64
N ILE A 370 -2.21 -0.48 29.18
CA ILE A 370 -0.80 -0.41 28.78
C ILE A 370 -0.04 -1.67 29.20
N SER A 371 -0.36 -2.26 30.36
CA SER A 371 0.28 -3.51 30.82
C SER A 371 0.04 -4.70 29.89
N ILE A 372 -0.98 -4.65 29.04
CA ILE A 372 -1.21 -5.64 27.97
C ILE A 372 -0.03 -5.64 26.97
N PHE A 373 0.59 -4.47 26.73
CA PHE A 373 1.71 -4.30 25.81
C PHE A 373 3.06 -4.41 26.51
N THR A 374 3.20 -3.97 27.76
CA THR A 374 4.51 -4.00 28.44
C THR A 374 4.79 -5.36 29.09
N GLN A 375 3.76 -6.18 29.31
CA GLN A 375 3.78 -7.36 30.17
C GLN A 375 4.31 -7.08 31.59
N ASP A 376 4.31 -5.82 32.00
CA ASP A 376 4.70 -5.37 33.33
C ASP A 376 3.48 -4.75 34.03
N ALA A 377 3.21 -5.23 35.24
CA ALA A 377 2.14 -4.74 36.10
C ALA A 377 2.55 -3.50 36.91
N SER A 378 3.81 -3.06 36.81
CA SER A 378 4.19 -1.72 37.27
C SER A 378 3.32 -0.69 36.54
N VAL A 379 2.67 0.19 37.31
CA VAL A 379 1.70 1.15 36.79
C VAL A 379 2.44 2.02 35.77
N ALA A 380 2.13 1.84 34.48
CA ALA A 380 2.68 2.68 33.42
C ALA A 380 2.54 4.16 33.83
N ASP A 381 3.68 4.85 33.92
CA ASP A 381 3.71 6.23 34.36
C ASP A 381 3.31 7.15 33.22
N CYS A 382 2.03 7.54 33.21
CA CYS A 382 1.50 8.50 32.25
C CYS A 382 1.76 9.97 32.63
N SER A 383 2.64 10.25 33.61
CA SER A 383 3.03 11.62 33.96
C SER A 383 3.82 12.33 32.85
N THR A 384 4.52 11.57 31.99
CA THR A 384 5.38 12.06 30.90
C THR A 384 4.74 11.94 29.51
N LYS A 385 3.41 11.91 29.41
CA LYS A 385 2.70 11.80 28.13
C LYS A 385 2.96 13.00 27.21
N PHE A 386 2.83 12.79 25.91
CA PHE A 386 2.89 13.87 24.92
C PHE A 386 1.68 14.80 24.98
N ALA A 387 1.82 16.01 24.43
CA ALA A 387 0.71 16.95 24.29
C ALA A 387 -0.33 16.45 23.27
N ARG A 388 0.11 15.78 22.22
CA ARG A 388 -0.74 15.15 21.19
C ARG A 388 -0.11 13.87 20.63
N PRO A 389 -0.90 12.93 20.07
CA PRO A 389 -0.36 11.69 19.50
C PRO A 389 0.70 11.92 18.42
N GLY A 390 0.58 12.98 17.62
CA GLY A 390 1.55 13.30 16.56
C GLY A 390 2.91 13.82 17.05
N ASP A 391 3.10 14.05 18.35
CA ASP A 391 4.42 14.37 18.93
C ASP A 391 5.33 13.15 19.06
N LEU A 392 4.81 11.93 18.87
CA LEU A 392 5.66 10.76 18.70
C LEU A 392 6.71 11.04 17.62
N ASN A 393 7.98 10.71 17.90
CA ASN A 393 9.09 11.02 17.01
C ASN A 393 9.06 10.15 15.73
N TYR A 394 8.19 10.54 14.80
CA TYR A 394 7.82 9.78 13.62
C TYR A 394 8.29 10.49 12.34
N PRO A 395 8.80 9.76 11.32
CA PRO A 395 9.33 10.33 10.07
C PRO A 395 8.22 10.78 9.08
N ALA A 396 7.11 11.28 9.62
CA ALA A 396 5.99 11.86 8.87
C ALA A 396 5.18 12.78 9.80
N PHE A 397 4.38 13.65 9.18
CA PHE A 397 3.48 14.57 9.87
C PHE A 397 2.05 14.40 9.35
N ALA A 398 1.10 14.19 10.25
CA ALA A 398 -0.32 14.24 9.93
C ALA A 398 -1.02 15.19 10.90
N ALA A 399 -1.35 16.40 10.44
CA ALA A 399 -2.08 17.39 11.22
C ALA A 399 -3.58 17.21 11.03
N VAL A 400 -4.34 17.20 12.12
CA VAL A 400 -5.81 17.16 12.09
C VAL A 400 -6.33 18.49 12.59
N PHE A 401 -6.93 19.27 11.70
CA PHE A 401 -7.46 20.58 12.05
C PHE A 401 -8.90 20.49 12.54
N SER A 402 -9.16 21.19 13.63
CA SER A 402 -10.49 21.36 14.22
C SER A 402 -11.24 22.56 13.67
N SER A 403 -10.53 23.53 13.08
CA SER A 403 -11.10 24.74 12.48
C SER A 403 -10.23 25.29 11.34
N TYR A 404 -10.79 26.20 10.55
CA TYR A 404 -10.06 26.94 9.50
C TYR A 404 -9.21 28.11 10.05
N GLN A 405 -8.84 28.04 11.33
CA GLN A 405 -7.90 28.96 11.99
C GLN A 405 -6.88 28.19 12.83
N ASP A 406 -6.86 26.85 12.70
CA ASP A 406 -6.07 25.99 13.54
C ASP A 406 -4.57 26.07 13.22
N SER A 407 -3.77 25.70 14.21
CA SER A 407 -2.32 25.63 14.10
C SER A 407 -1.80 24.49 14.96
N VAL A 408 -0.95 23.67 14.36
CA VAL A 408 -0.38 22.49 15.01
C VAL A 408 1.14 22.57 14.95
N THR A 409 1.76 22.49 16.13
CA THR A 409 3.21 22.38 16.25
C THR A 409 3.57 20.98 16.71
N TYR A 410 4.51 20.35 16.00
CA TYR A 410 5.11 19.07 16.35
C TYR A 410 6.58 19.25 16.70
N ARG A 411 7.03 18.55 17.74
CA ARG A 411 8.45 18.42 18.04
C ARG A 411 9.01 17.14 17.41
N ARG A 412 10.20 17.24 16.84
CA ARG A 412 10.97 16.09 16.34
C ARG A 412 12.40 16.14 16.83
N VAL A 413 12.99 14.96 16.95
CA VAL A 413 14.41 14.79 17.27
C VAL A 413 15.02 13.89 16.20
N VAL A 414 16.09 14.36 15.57
CA VAL A 414 16.80 13.60 14.54
C VAL A 414 18.22 13.33 15.01
N ARG A 415 18.68 12.10 14.77
CA ARG A 415 20.05 11.65 15.09
C ARG A 415 20.86 11.59 13.81
N ASN A 416 22.06 12.18 13.81
CA ASN A 416 22.99 12.09 12.69
C ASN A 416 23.69 10.72 12.67
N VAL A 417 23.33 9.91 11.68
CA VAL A 417 23.93 8.60 11.40
C VAL A 417 24.88 8.62 10.20
N GLY A 418 24.94 9.73 9.47
CA GLY A 418 25.83 9.92 8.35
C GLY A 418 27.30 9.94 8.77
N SER A 419 28.18 9.69 7.80
CA SER A 419 29.63 9.65 8.02
C SER A 419 30.23 11.01 8.44
N ASN A 420 29.60 12.13 8.06
CA ASN A 420 30.03 13.48 8.42
C ASN A 420 29.40 13.94 9.75
N SER A 421 30.20 13.88 10.83
CA SER A 421 29.78 14.32 12.17
C SER A 421 29.55 15.83 12.31
N SER A 422 29.97 16.62 11.31
CA SER A 422 29.84 18.08 11.32
C SER A 422 28.92 18.59 10.19
N ALA A 423 27.99 17.73 9.75
CA ALA A 423 27.02 18.07 8.71
C ALA A 423 26.07 19.19 9.16
N VAL A 424 25.66 20.03 8.20
CA VAL A 424 24.68 21.09 8.42
C VAL A 424 23.52 20.89 7.46
N TYR A 425 22.35 20.57 8.00
CA TYR A 425 21.14 20.37 7.22
C TYR A 425 20.31 21.65 7.17
N GLN A 426 19.78 21.94 5.98
CA GLN A 426 18.84 23.03 5.74
C GLN A 426 17.51 22.46 5.24
N PRO A 427 16.36 22.98 5.72
CA PRO A 427 15.06 22.46 5.34
C PRO A 427 14.59 23.10 4.03
N THR A 428 14.07 22.27 3.13
CA THR A 428 13.21 22.68 2.01
C THR A 428 11.80 22.22 2.30
N ILE A 429 10.83 23.12 2.14
CA ILE A 429 9.43 22.87 2.51
C ILE A 429 8.56 23.00 1.26
N ALA A 430 7.83 21.93 0.94
CA ALA A 430 6.72 21.97 0.02
C ALA A 430 5.44 22.02 0.86
N SER A 431 4.95 23.23 1.15
CA SER A 431 3.78 23.42 2.01
C SER A 431 2.54 22.77 1.39
N PRO A 432 1.74 22.01 2.17
CA PRO A 432 0.43 21.58 1.74
C PRO A 432 -0.45 22.77 1.34
N TYR A 433 -1.32 22.57 0.35
CA TYR A 433 -2.25 23.61 -0.09
C TYR A 433 -3.12 24.11 1.08
N GLY A 434 -3.20 25.42 1.26
CA GLY A 434 -4.00 26.07 2.32
C GLY A 434 -3.30 26.28 3.66
N VAL A 435 -2.05 25.82 3.83
CA VAL A 435 -1.29 26.00 5.09
C VAL A 435 0.07 26.63 4.86
N ASP A 436 0.54 27.37 5.86
CA ASP A 436 1.92 27.80 5.98
C ASP A 436 2.67 26.86 6.92
N VAL A 437 3.82 26.35 6.47
CA VAL A 437 4.67 25.44 7.25
C VAL A 437 5.97 26.14 7.59
N THR A 438 6.29 26.20 8.89
CA THR A 438 7.50 26.85 9.41
C THR A 438 8.27 25.91 10.32
N VAL A 439 9.59 26.08 10.40
CA VAL A 439 10.48 25.19 11.15
C VAL A 439 11.48 26.00 11.96
N THR A 440 11.69 25.59 13.22
CA THR A 440 12.68 26.20 14.12
C THR A 440 13.51 25.12 14.82
N PRO A 441 14.86 25.19 14.80
CA PRO A 441 15.70 26.18 14.11
C PRO A 441 15.65 26.05 12.58
N SER A 442 16.07 27.09 11.85
CA SER A 442 16.11 27.09 10.38
C SER A 442 17.26 26.26 9.77
N LYS A 443 18.12 25.67 10.60
CA LYS A 443 19.16 24.71 10.22
C LYS A 443 19.50 23.80 11.40
N LEU A 444 19.97 22.59 11.10
CA LEU A 444 20.50 21.65 12.09
C LEU A 444 21.99 21.49 11.85
N ALA A 445 22.82 22.04 12.74
CA ALA A 445 24.26 21.96 12.65
C ALA A 445 24.77 20.96 13.68
N PHE A 446 25.24 19.81 13.22
CA PHE A 446 25.81 18.78 14.07
C PHE A 446 27.29 19.07 14.33
N ASP A 447 27.80 18.68 15.49
CA ASP A 447 29.21 18.80 15.89
C ASP A 447 29.78 17.50 16.49
N GLY A 448 28.99 16.43 16.50
CA GLY A 448 29.37 15.13 17.05
C GLY A 448 28.79 13.96 16.27
N LYS A 449 29.51 12.83 16.30
CA LYS A 449 28.99 11.55 15.80
C LYS A 449 27.78 11.15 16.62
N GLN A 450 26.71 10.69 15.97
CA GLN A 450 25.50 10.18 16.64
C GLN A 450 24.82 11.23 17.54
N GLN A 451 25.11 12.51 17.35
CA GLN A 451 24.42 13.58 18.05
C GLN A 451 22.97 13.67 17.60
N SER A 452 22.08 13.93 18.55
CA SER A 452 20.67 14.19 18.30
C SER A 452 20.37 15.67 18.47
N LEU A 453 19.62 16.24 17.53
CA LEU A 453 19.13 17.61 17.59
C LEU A 453 17.61 17.65 17.45
N GLY A 454 16.98 18.53 18.22
CA GLY A 454 15.54 18.77 18.17
C GLY A 454 15.18 19.93 17.25
N TYR A 455 14.03 19.83 16.61
CA TYR A 455 13.37 20.94 15.92
C TYR A 455 11.86 20.90 16.13
N GLU A 456 11.23 22.04 15.91
CA GLU A 456 9.78 22.20 15.90
C GLU A 456 9.32 22.56 14.50
N ILE A 457 8.23 21.94 14.06
CA ILE A 457 7.54 22.27 12.82
C ILE A 457 6.13 22.72 13.16
N THR A 458 5.74 23.89 12.67
CA THR A 458 4.41 24.46 12.85
C THR A 458 3.69 24.48 11.50
N ILE A 459 2.51 23.86 11.46
CA ILE A 459 1.61 23.79 10.32
C ILE A 459 0.38 24.60 10.70
N ALA A 460 0.20 25.77 10.08
CA ALA A 460 -0.88 26.70 10.39
C ALA A 460 -1.73 26.98 9.16
N VAL A 461 -3.04 27.13 9.32
CA VAL A 461 -3.88 27.62 8.23
C VAL A 461 -3.34 28.97 7.73
N SER A 462 -3.21 29.11 6.41
CA SER A 462 -2.64 30.33 5.84
C SER A 462 -3.54 31.54 6.11
N GLY A 463 -2.93 32.70 6.36
CA GLY A 463 -3.65 33.94 6.66
C GLY A 463 -4.40 34.56 5.47
N ASN A 464 -4.18 34.04 4.26
CA ASN A 464 -4.95 34.42 3.07
C ASN A 464 -6.11 33.43 2.86
N PRO A 465 -7.31 33.87 2.47
CA PRO A 465 -8.44 32.96 2.25
C PRO A 465 -8.10 31.96 1.14
N VAL A 466 -7.94 30.68 1.52
CA VAL A 466 -7.78 29.56 0.60
C VAL A 466 -9.03 28.70 0.69
N ILE A 467 -9.75 28.56 -0.44
CA ILE A 467 -10.84 27.59 -0.53
C ILE A 467 -10.20 26.21 -0.67
N VAL A 468 -10.34 25.41 0.37
CA VAL A 468 -9.95 23.99 0.36
C VAL A 468 -11.20 23.18 0.04
N ASP A 469 -11.29 22.67 -1.19
CA ASP A 469 -12.42 21.84 -1.66
C ASP A 469 -12.17 20.34 -1.48
N SER A 470 -11.16 19.99 -0.68
CA SER A 470 -10.72 18.62 -0.42
C SER A 470 -10.61 18.36 1.06
N SER A 471 -10.94 17.15 1.51
CA SER A 471 -10.77 16.74 2.91
C SER A 471 -9.31 16.74 3.37
N TYR A 472 -8.35 16.70 2.44
CA TYR A 472 -6.93 16.61 2.74
C TYR A 472 -6.06 17.50 1.85
N SER A 473 -4.97 18.02 2.42
CA SER A 473 -3.87 18.64 1.68
C SER A 473 -2.56 17.93 1.99
N PHE A 474 -1.64 17.89 1.02
CA PHE A 474 -0.37 17.18 1.16
C PHE A 474 0.84 18.01 0.76
N GLY A 475 1.96 17.73 1.41
CA GLY A 475 3.24 18.40 1.21
C GLY A 475 4.39 17.57 1.76
N SER A 476 5.54 18.20 1.97
CA SER A 476 6.71 17.55 2.57
C SER A 476 7.70 18.55 3.15
N ILE A 477 8.58 18.04 4.00
CA ILE A 477 9.80 18.71 4.44
C ILE A 477 10.99 17.82 4.11
N THR A 478 12.03 18.39 3.53
CA THR A 478 13.30 17.71 3.24
C THR A 478 14.44 18.43 3.94
N TRP A 479 15.15 17.75 4.82
CA TRP A 479 16.42 18.24 5.36
C TRP A 479 17.56 17.79 4.45
N SER A 480 18.33 18.74 3.93
CA SER A 480 19.45 18.44 3.02
C SER A 480 20.77 19.03 3.52
N ASP A 481 21.83 18.24 3.49
CA ASP A 481 23.22 18.68 3.67
C ASP A 481 23.98 18.79 2.32
N GLY A 482 23.28 18.60 1.21
CA GLY A 482 23.83 18.56 -0.16
C GLY A 482 24.30 17.17 -0.61
N ALA A 483 24.40 16.18 0.28
CA ALA A 483 24.73 14.79 -0.03
C ALA A 483 23.56 13.83 0.27
N HIS A 484 22.79 14.12 1.32
CA HIS A 484 21.65 13.37 1.78
C HIS A 484 20.40 14.24 1.75
N ASP A 485 19.28 13.66 1.35
CA ASP A 485 17.95 14.28 1.42
C ASP A 485 17.04 13.46 2.34
N VAL A 486 16.71 14.02 3.49
CA VAL A 486 15.88 13.36 4.51
C VAL A 486 14.46 13.92 4.42
N THR A 487 13.59 13.21 3.69
CA THR A 487 12.26 13.72 3.33
C THR A 487 11.17 13.10 4.20
N SER A 488 10.31 13.92 4.80
CA SER A 488 9.12 13.49 5.55
C SER A 488 7.85 14.03 4.90
N PRO A 489 6.84 13.19 4.60
CA PRO A 489 5.56 13.66 4.07
C PRO A 489 4.78 14.44 5.14
N ILE A 490 3.99 15.41 4.68
CA ILE A 490 3.05 16.18 5.50
C ILE A 490 1.65 15.94 4.94
N ALA A 491 0.71 15.55 5.80
CA ALA A 491 -0.71 15.47 5.49
C ALA A 491 -1.49 16.40 6.43
N VAL A 492 -2.45 17.12 5.90
CA VAL A 492 -3.39 17.96 6.67
C VAL A 492 -4.78 17.42 6.43
N THR A 493 -5.51 17.10 7.50
CA THR A 493 -6.92 16.76 7.46
C THR A 493 -7.73 17.99 7.85
N TRP A 494 -8.59 18.44 6.94
CA TRP A 494 -9.41 19.62 7.12
C TRP A 494 -10.70 19.30 7.88
N PRO A 495 -11.29 20.27 8.60
CA PRO A 495 -12.59 20.08 9.23
C PRO A 495 -13.63 19.76 8.16
N SER A 496 -14.45 18.73 8.38
CA SER A 496 -15.61 18.43 7.52
C SER A 496 -16.51 19.66 7.44
N ASN A 497 -16.90 20.08 6.23
CA ASN A 497 -17.73 21.27 5.97
C ASN A 497 -19.00 21.30 6.83
N GLY A 498 -18.92 21.91 8.00
CA GLY A 498 -20.05 22.48 8.72
C GLY A 498 -20.40 23.84 8.12
N GLY A 499 -20.85 23.84 6.87
CA GLY A 499 -21.25 25.05 6.14
C GLY A 499 -20.09 25.80 5.50
N ALA A 500 -20.37 26.37 4.33
CA ALA A 500 -19.55 27.39 3.71
C ALA A 500 -19.15 28.42 4.76
N ALA A 501 -17.85 28.70 4.90
CA ALA A 501 -17.40 29.93 5.50
C ALA A 501 -17.77 31.08 4.54
N ALA A 502 -19.03 31.50 4.59
CA ALA A 502 -19.43 32.79 4.11
C ALA A 502 -18.98 33.81 5.16
N MET A 503 -17.92 34.56 4.84
CA MET A 503 -17.89 36.02 4.94
C MET A 503 -17.08 36.59 3.79
#